data_AF-A0A6M7TZJ2-F1
#
_entry.id   AF-A0A6M7TZJ2-F1
#
_cell.length_a   1.000
_cell.length_b   1.000
_cell.length_c   1.000
_cell.angle_alpha   90.00
_cell.angle_beta   90.00
_cell.angle_gamma   90.00
#
_symmetry.space_group_name_H-M   'P 1'
#
loop_
_entity.id
_entity.type
_entity.pdbx_description
1 polymer ?
#
loop_
_entity_poly.entity_id
_entity_poly.type
_entity_poly.pdbx_seq_one_letter_code
_entity_poly.pdbx_strand_id
1 'polypeptide(L)'
;MDQGTDHRPFGSVLSEAVSQFASLMRLDLRLLEAEMRAKTSTIVSSGACGVAAAMFFVLAAFALVQFLILAMIHFGVGAMFACLIVGAVLIGAGVLSLYLAKRALIGWTITPVETVNQVRTDLAALKQGLRYGSTQQ
;
A
#
# COMPACT_ATOMS: atom_id res chain seq x y z
N MET A 1 -49.64 -27.14 34.48
CA MET A 1 -48.43 -26.45 34.97
C MET A 1 -47.29 -27.40 34.63
N ASP A 2 -46.57 -27.20 33.53
CA ASP A 2 -45.42 -26.28 33.48
C ASP A 2 -45.08 -25.92 32.01
N GLN A 3 -44.70 -24.66 31.78
CA GLN A 3 -44.33 -24.10 30.49
C GLN A 3 -42.80 -24.09 30.38
N GLY A 4 -42.22 -24.97 29.56
CA GLY A 4 -40.78 -24.99 29.26
C GLY A 4 -40.49 -24.36 27.90
N THR A 5 -40.17 -23.08 27.91
CA THR A 5 -39.76 -22.21 26.79
C THR A 5 -38.89 -22.87 25.70
N ASP A 6 -39.46 -22.98 24.50
CA ASP A 6 -38.77 -23.38 23.26
C ASP A 6 -37.99 -22.17 22.69
N HIS A 7 -36.74 -22.00 23.13
CA HIS A 7 -35.81 -20.95 22.66
C HIS A 7 -34.92 -21.46 21.52
N ARG A 8 -35.50 -21.73 20.35
CA ARG A 8 -34.71 -21.93 19.11
C ARG A 8 -35.41 -21.30 17.91
N PRO A 9 -35.14 -20.02 17.62
CA PRO A 9 -35.01 -19.65 16.20
C PRO A 9 -33.92 -18.62 15.86
N PHE A 10 -33.31 -17.92 16.82
CA PHE A 10 -32.37 -16.83 16.52
C PHE A 10 -30.93 -17.29 16.23
N GLY A 11 -30.51 -18.42 16.80
CA GLY A 11 -29.16 -18.96 16.59
C GLY A 11 -28.95 -19.58 15.20
N SER A 12 -30.00 -20.15 14.60
CA SER A 12 -29.91 -20.80 13.28
C SER A 12 -29.80 -19.77 12.14
N VAL A 13 -30.62 -18.70 12.17
CA VAL A 13 -30.56 -17.62 11.17
C VAL A 13 -29.25 -16.83 11.22
N LEU A 14 -28.68 -16.62 12.41
CA LEU A 14 -27.36 -16.00 12.55
C LEU A 14 -26.25 -16.92 12.00
N SER A 15 -26.35 -18.24 12.23
CA SER A 15 -25.38 -19.19 11.68
C SER A 15 -25.43 -19.26 10.15
N GLU A 16 -26.62 -19.09 9.57
CA GLU A 16 -26.84 -19.13 8.12
C GLU A 16 -26.43 -17.82 7.44
N ALA A 17 -26.60 -16.67 8.12
CA ALA A 17 -26.04 -15.40 7.67
C ALA A 17 -24.49 -15.42 7.70
N VAL A 18 -23.87 -15.94 8.77
CA VAL A 18 -22.41 -16.05 8.88
C VAL A 18 -21.84 -17.01 7.83
N SER A 19 -22.55 -18.09 7.51
CA SER A 19 -22.11 -19.04 6.46
C SER A 19 -22.18 -18.42 5.06
N GLN A 20 -23.17 -17.58 4.77
CA GLN A 20 -23.26 -16.82 3.51
C GLN A 20 -22.19 -15.73 3.41
N PHE A 21 -21.91 -14.99 4.49
CA PHE A 21 -20.80 -14.02 4.54
C PHE A 21 -19.43 -14.68 4.34
N ALA A 22 -19.21 -15.86 4.92
CA ALA A 22 -17.99 -16.63 4.71
C ALA A 22 -17.82 -17.09 3.25
N SER A 23 -18.92 -17.35 2.54
CA SER A 23 -18.90 -17.71 1.12
C SER A 23 -18.52 -16.53 0.22
N LEU A 24 -19.05 -15.33 0.49
CA LEU A 24 -18.71 -14.09 -0.24
C LEU A 24 -17.25 -13.68 -0.02
N MET A 25 -16.77 -13.75 1.22
CA MET A 25 -15.40 -13.38 1.57
C MET A 25 -14.34 -14.31 0.91
N ARG A 26 -14.67 -15.58 0.68
CA ARG A 26 -13.81 -16.52 -0.07
C ARG A 26 -13.71 -16.15 -1.55
N LEU A 27 -14.75 -15.55 -2.12
CA LEU A 27 -14.75 -15.11 -3.52
C LEU A 27 -13.88 -13.87 -3.70
N ASP A 28 -13.99 -12.90 -2.78
CA ASP A 28 -13.15 -11.70 -2.78
C ASP A 28 -11.67 -12.03 -2.55
N LEU A 29 -11.36 -12.98 -1.67
CA LEU A 29 -9.98 -13.43 -1.45
C LEU A 29 -9.39 -14.08 -2.71
N ARG A 30 -10.16 -14.89 -3.44
CA ARG A 30 -9.70 -15.52 -4.69
C ARG A 30 -9.49 -14.51 -5.81
N LEU A 31 -10.34 -13.50 -5.92
CA LEU A 31 -10.20 -12.40 -6.88
C LEU A 31 -8.98 -11.53 -6.56
N LEU A 32 -8.80 -11.18 -5.29
CA LEU A 32 -7.64 -10.44 -4.81
C LEU A 32 -6.33 -11.21 -5.06
N GLU A 33 -6.32 -12.52 -4.80
CA GLU A 33 -5.15 -13.37 -5.06
C GLU A 33 -4.83 -13.45 -6.56
N ALA A 34 -5.86 -13.54 -7.42
CA ALA A 34 -5.70 -13.53 -8.87
C ALA A 34 -5.15 -12.17 -9.38
N GLU A 35 -5.63 -11.05 -8.86
CA GLU A 35 -5.12 -9.72 -9.22
C GLU A 35 -3.69 -9.50 -8.71
N MET A 36 -3.39 -9.95 -7.48
CA MET A 36 -2.02 -9.93 -6.97
C MET A 36 -1.10 -10.81 -7.83
N ARG A 37 -1.54 -11.99 -8.28
CA ARG A 37 -0.77 -12.83 -9.21
C ARG A 37 -0.57 -12.16 -10.56
N ALA A 38 -1.56 -11.44 -11.08
CA ALA A 38 -1.46 -10.72 -12.34
C ALA A 38 -0.50 -9.53 -12.24
N LYS A 39 -0.59 -8.71 -11.17
CA LYS A 39 0.34 -7.59 -10.92
C LYS A 39 1.77 -8.07 -10.66
N THR A 40 1.93 -9.16 -9.90
CA THR A 40 3.26 -9.72 -9.59
C THR A 40 3.89 -10.39 -10.81
N SER A 41 3.15 -11.08 -11.68
CA SER A 41 3.74 -11.72 -12.87
C SER A 41 4.32 -10.69 -13.86
N THR A 42 3.69 -9.53 -14.02
CA THR A 42 4.23 -8.41 -14.81
C THR A 42 5.51 -7.80 -14.19
N ILE A 43 5.62 -7.79 -12.87
CA ILE A 43 6.82 -7.31 -12.16
C ILE A 43 7.94 -8.35 -12.21
N VAL A 44 7.60 -9.65 -12.16
CA VAL A 44 8.57 -10.74 -12.08
C VAL A 44 9.22 -11.06 -13.44
N SER A 45 8.47 -10.99 -14.55
CA SER A 45 9.00 -11.24 -15.90
C SER A 45 10.05 -10.20 -16.35
N SER A 46 9.96 -8.96 -15.86
CA SER A 46 10.95 -7.89 -16.08
C SER A 46 11.95 -7.75 -14.92
N GLY A 47 11.67 -8.40 -13.78
CA GLY A 47 12.37 -8.21 -12.52
C GLY A 47 13.79 -8.77 -12.46
N ALA A 48 14.09 -9.87 -13.15
CA ALA A 48 15.45 -10.46 -13.13
C ALA A 48 16.49 -9.51 -13.75
N CYS A 49 16.17 -8.87 -14.88
CA CYS A 49 17.01 -7.85 -15.49
C CYS A 49 17.03 -6.56 -14.64
N GLY A 50 15.89 -6.20 -14.04
CA GLY A 50 15.78 -5.06 -13.13
C GLY A 50 16.68 -5.16 -11.89
N VAL A 51 16.78 -6.33 -11.26
CA VAL A 51 17.64 -6.55 -10.09
C VAL A 51 19.12 -6.46 -10.47
N ALA A 52 19.53 -7.08 -11.59
CA ALA A 52 20.90 -6.98 -12.07
C ALA A 52 21.27 -5.52 -12.42
N ALA A 53 20.40 -4.81 -13.14
CA ALA A 53 20.60 -3.39 -13.46
C ALA A 53 20.69 -2.52 -12.21
N ALA A 54 19.81 -2.75 -11.22
CA ALA A 54 19.87 -2.04 -9.95
C ALA A 54 21.19 -2.30 -9.21
N MET A 55 21.69 -3.54 -9.21
CA MET A 55 22.97 -3.89 -8.59
C MET A 55 24.14 -3.16 -9.27
N PHE A 56 24.21 -3.19 -10.61
CA PHE A 56 25.22 -2.45 -11.35
C PHE A 56 25.12 -0.94 -11.13
N PHE A 57 23.90 -0.40 -11.04
CA PHE A 57 23.69 1.01 -10.75
C PHE A 57 24.21 1.39 -9.36
N VAL A 58 23.97 0.57 -8.34
CA VAL A 58 24.51 0.77 -6.98
C VAL A 58 26.04 0.73 -6.99
N LEU A 59 26.65 -0.23 -7.70
CA LEU A 59 28.10 -0.32 -7.83
C LEU A 59 28.69 0.90 -8.54
N ALA A 60 28.06 1.35 -9.63
CA ALA A 60 28.47 2.56 -10.36
C ALA A 60 28.35 3.82 -9.49
N ALA A 61 27.25 3.96 -8.74
CA ALA A 61 27.06 5.05 -7.80
C ALA A 61 28.14 5.07 -6.72
N PHE A 62 28.49 3.90 -6.16
CA PHE A 62 29.57 3.79 -5.18
C PHE A 62 30.93 4.21 -5.77
N ALA A 63 31.25 3.74 -6.98
CA ALA A 63 32.48 4.13 -7.67
C ALA A 63 32.56 5.65 -7.92
N LEU A 64 31.45 6.28 -8.29
CA LEU A 64 31.38 7.75 -8.48
C LEU A 64 31.61 8.52 -7.19
N VAL A 65 31.07 8.05 -6.05
CA VAL A 65 31.33 8.67 -4.74
C VAL A 65 32.80 8.61 -4.39
N GLN A 66 33.45 7.45 -4.60
CA GLN A 66 34.89 7.30 -4.38
C GLN A 66 35.71 8.20 -5.29
N PHE A 67 35.34 8.30 -6.57
CA PHE A 67 35.97 9.21 -7.52
C PHE A 67 35.88 10.66 -7.05
N LEU A 68 34.73 11.11 -6.56
CA LEU A 68 34.55 12.48 -6.06
C LEU A 68 35.44 12.77 -4.84
N ILE A 69 35.55 11.81 -3.92
CA ILE A 69 36.45 11.92 -2.75
C ILE A 69 37.91 12.03 -3.21
N LEU A 70 38.35 11.16 -4.11
CA LEU A 70 39.71 11.20 -4.65
C LEU A 70 40.00 12.48 -5.41
N ALA A 71 39.02 12.98 -6.17
CA ALA A 71 39.14 14.26 -6.88
C ALA A 71 39.34 15.41 -5.89
N MET A 72 38.56 15.49 -4.81
CA MET A 72 38.76 16.48 -3.75
C MET A 72 40.14 16.38 -3.10
N ILE A 73 40.62 15.16 -2.85
CA ILE A 73 41.97 14.94 -2.32
C ILE A 73 43.03 15.45 -3.29
N HIS A 74 42.85 15.20 -4.59
CA HIS A 74 43.76 15.69 -5.62
C HIS A 74 43.80 17.23 -5.69
N PHE A 75 42.68 17.91 -5.40
CA PHE A 75 42.62 19.37 -5.26
C PHE A 75 43.24 19.90 -3.94
N GLY A 76 43.84 19.03 -3.11
CA GLY A 76 44.53 19.42 -1.89
C GLY A 76 43.65 19.41 -0.63
N VAL A 77 42.42 18.91 -0.71
CA VAL A 77 41.57 18.75 0.47
C VAL A 77 42.00 17.50 1.25
N GLY A 78 42.23 17.63 2.56
CA GLY A 78 42.60 16.48 3.39
C GLY A 78 41.55 15.36 3.32
N ALA A 79 42.00 14.09 3.29
CA ALA A 79 41.12 12.94 3.09
C ALA A 79 39.94 12.87 4.06
N MET A 80 40.16 13.20 5.34
CA MET A 80 39.08 13.25 6.35
C MET A 80 38.00 14.29 5.99
N PHE A 81 38.41 15.49 5.58
CA PHE A 81 37.49 16.56 5.22
C PHE A 81 36.77 16.27 3.90
N ALA A 82 37.45 15.67 2.92
CA ALA A 82 36.84 15.25 1.67
C ALA A 82 35.71 14.25 1.92
N CYS A 83 35.95 13.20 2.72
CA CYS A 83 34.93 12.23 3.09
C CYS A 83 33.76 12.88 3.87
N LEU A 84 34.06 13.77 4.81
CA LEU A 84 33.05 14.47 5.60
C LEU A 84 32.14 15.33 4.72
N ILE A 85 32.71 16.11 3.81
CA ILE A 85 31.97 17.01 2.91
C ILE A 85 31.10 16.21 1.96
N VAL A 86 31.67 15.21 1.28
CA VAL A 86 30.91 14.38 0.32
C VAL A 86 29.77 13.63 1.02
N GLY A 87 30.04 13.07 2.22
CA GLY A 87 29.02 12.42 3.04
C GLY A 87 27.90 13.38 3.47
N ALA A 88 28.25 14.58 3.93
CA ALA A 88 27.26 15.59 4.33
C ALA A 88 26.37 16.03 3.15
N VAL A 89 26.95 16.24 1.97
CA VAL A 89 26.21 16.59 0.75
C VAL A 89 25.25 15.46 0.34
N LEU A 90 25.71 14.21 0.37
CA LEU A 90 24.86 13.05 0.05
C LEU A 90 23.70 12.88 1.03
N ILE A 91 23.94 13.07 2.33
CA ILE A 91 22.88 13.06 3.35
C ILE A 91 21.86 14.16 3.07
N GLY A 92 22.32 15.39 2.83
CA GLY A 92 21.43 16.52 2.52
C GLY A 92 20.58 16.28 1.28
N ALA A 93 21.21 15.82 0.19
CA ALA A 93 20.51 15.47 -1.05
C ALA A 93 19.53 14.31 -0.85
N GLY A 94 19.91 13.30 -0.07
CA GLY A 94 19.05 12.16 0.27
C GLY A 94 17.80 12.56 1.05
N VAL A 95 17.96 13.40 2.08
CA VAL A 95 16.83 13.94 2.86
C VAL A 95 15.92 14.79 1.98
N LEU A 96 16.48 15.65 1.12
CA LEU A 96 15.70 16.47 0.18
C LEU A 96 14.93 15.59 -0.81
N SER A 97 15.58 14.58 -1.39
CA SER A 97 14.96 13.63 -2.31
C SER A 97 13.82 12.85 -1.64
N LEU A 98 14.02 12.36 -0.41
CA LEU A 98 12.96 11.71 0.37
C LEU A 98 11.79 12.65 0.67
N TYR A 99 12.07 13.92 0.95
CA TYR A 99 11.04 14.93 1.19
C TYR A 99 10.22 15.21 -0.08
N LEU A 100 10.89 15.36 -1.22
CA LEU A 100 10.25 15.54 -2.53
C LEU A 100 9.46 14.30 -2.94
N ALA A 101 10.03 13.10 -2.76
CA ALA A 101 9.35 11.84 -3.02
C ALA A 101 8.11 11.69 -2.14
N LYS A 102 8.20 11.97 -0.83
CA LYS A 102 7.02 11.99 0.06
C LYS A 102 5.95 12.97 -0.44
N ARG A 103 6.33 14.18 -0.84
CA ARG A 103 5.38 15.16 -1.41
C ARG A 103 4.75 14.68 -2.71
N ALA A 104 5.54 14.07 -3.59
CA ALA A 104 5.05 13.50 -4.85
C ALA A 104 4.09 12.34 -4.59
N LEU A 105 4.39 11.44 -3.64
CA LEU A 105 3.51 10.33 -3.26
C LEU A 105 2.21 10.81 -2.58
N ILE A 106 2.28 11.90 -1.80
CA ILE A 106 1.07 12.53 -1.20
C ILE A 106 0.22 13.21 -2.28
N GLY A 107 0.84 13.85 -3.28
CA GLY A 107 0.13 14.39 -4.45
C GLY A 107 -0.43 13.30 -5.37
N TRP A 108 0.18 12.11 -5.35
CA TRP A 108 -0.28 10.90 -6.03
C TRP A 108 -1.17 10.03 -5.13
N THR A 109 -1.76 10.60 -4.07
CA THR A 109 -2.91 9.97 -3.44
C THR A 109 -4.02 9.95 -4.47
N ILE A 110 -4.21 8.76 -5.02
CA ILE A 110 -5.45 8.27 -5.56
C ILE A 110 -6.50 8.42 -4.45
N THR A 111 -6.99 9.63 -4.22
CA THR A 111 -8.33 9.86 -3.70
C THR A 111 -9.21 9.89 -4.93
N PRO A 112 -9.81 8.76 -5.35
CA PRO A 112 -10.91 8.80 -6.29
C PRO A 112 -12.05 9.49 -5.53
N VAL A 113 -12.14 10.80 -5.71
CA VAL A 113 -13.16 11.66 -5.07
C VAL A 113 -14.57 11.13 -5.39
N GLU A 114 -14.71 10.51 -6.57
CA GLU A 114 -15.88 9.77 -7.04
C GLU A 114 -16.26 8.60 -6.12
N THR A 115 -15.30 7.73 -5.74
CA THR A 115 -15.60 6.51 -4.96
C THR A 115 -16.04 6.85 -3.54
N VAL A 116 -15.48 7.88 -2.92
CA VAL A 116 -15.89 8.30 -1.57
C VAL A 116 -17.32 8.85 -1.58
N ASN A 117 -17.69 9.58 -2.64
CA ASN A 117 -19.04 10.13 -2.76
C ASN A 117 -20.07 9.03 -3.06
N GLN A 118 -19.71 8.03 -3.87
CA GLN A 118 -20.55 6.86 -4.15
C GLN A 118 -20.79 6.00 -2.90
N VAL A 119 -19.75 5.71 -2.11
CA VAL A 119 -19.88 4.99 -0.82
C VAL A 119 -20.78 5.75 0.16
N ARG A 120 -20.67 7.09 0.20
CA ARG A 120 -21.53 7.92 1.04
C ARG A 120 -23.00 7.90 0.60
N THR A 121 -23.23 7.79 -0.71
CA THR A 121 -24.58 7.70 -1.30
C THR A 121 -25.20 6.32 -1.05
N ASP A 122 -24.41 5.25 -1.14
CA ASP A 122 -24.84 3.89 -0.80
C ASP A 122 -25.19 3.73 0.68
N LEU A 123 -24.39 4.31 1.58
CA LEU A 123 -24.69 4.36 3.01
C LEU A 123 -25.98 5.14 3.30
N ALA A 124 -26.25 6.22 2.54
CA ALA A 124 -27.48 6.97 2.66
C ALA A 124 -28.70 6.17 2.16
N ALA A 125 -28.56 5.45 1.04
CA ALA A 125 -29.60 4.58 0.49
C ALA A 125 -29.92 3.39 1.42
N LEU A 126 -28.89 2.76 2.00
CA LEU A 126 -29.06 1.70 3.01
C LEU A 126 -29.79 2.21 4.25
N LYS A 127 -29.46 3.41 4.73
CA LYS A 127 -30.16 4.05 5.86
C LYS A 127 -31.62 4.33 5.56
N GLN A 128 -31.95 4.69 4.32
CA GLN A 128 -33.33 4.92 3.87
C GLN A 128 -34.10 3.60 3.71
N GLY A 129 -33.47 2.55 3.18
CA GLY A 129 -34.06 1.21 3.07
C GLY A 129 -34.42 0.60 4.42
N LEU A 130 -33.54 0.74 5.42
CA LEU A 130 -33.80 0.33 6.81
C LEU A 130 -34.97 1.09 7.45
N ARG A 131 -35.13 2.38 7.12
CA ARG A 131 -36.23 3.20 7.63
C ARG A 131 -37.57 2.86 6.99
N TYR A 132 -37.58 2.50 5.71
CA TYR A 132 -38.81 2.12 5.00
C TYR A 132 -39.28 0.68 5.31
N GLY A 133 -38.35 -0.23 5.62
CA GLY A 133 -38.68 -1.59 6.08
C GLY A 133 -39.37 -1.67 7.44
N SER A 134 -39.31 -0.60 8.25
CA SER A 134 -39.93 -0.54 9.59
C SER A 134 -41.40 -0.08 9.60
N THR A 135 -41.96 0.29 8.45
CA THR A 135 -43.35 0.80 8.30
C THR A 135 -44.30 -0.18 7.59
N GLN A 136 -43.88 -1.42 7.35
CA GLN A 136 -44.69 -2.50 6.75
C GLN A 136 -44.73 -3.75 7.65
N GLN A 137 -44.82 -3.56 8.97
CA GLN A 137 -45.32 -4.59 9.90
C GLN A 137 -46.49 -4.04 10.71
#